data_AF-A0A4R4SUW0-F1
#
_entry.id   AF-A0A4R4SUW0-F1
#
_cell.length_a   1.000
_cell.length_b   1.000
_cell.length_c   1.000
_cell.angle_alpha   90.00
_cell.angle_beta   90.00
_cell.angle_gamma   90.00
#
_symmetry.space_group_name_H-M   'P 1'
#
loop_
_entity.id
_entity.type
_entity.pdbx_description
1 polymer ?
#
loop_
_entity_poly.entity_id
_entity_poly.type
_entity_poly.pdbx_seq_one_letter_code
_entity_poly.pdbx_strand_id
1 'polypeptide(L)'
;MRGDEELEAVLRGSDPVRDEALPDPEGPDGLRVLTGARRRAGRSRLRRLLVIPSAVAVTMGAATAGVVLATGGGAVVDSTLVRCMAPESGYRIVPEDDPLPYMNTEFNAATDDLAEVCRWTLIEAGSGDSLLADTPVTPCVDDAGLIIVRPGGTGVCAENDEVLYVGVTEEQQRLAEFRLALDETYRNVECFPMAEFPAVVDRLRAEHDLSGWTVRLSDETPGDCVGHVLFREAEREITAWAMDERMLEEVLG
;
A
#
# COMPACT_ATOMS: atom_id res chain seq x y z
N MET A 1 40.52 -9.72 -3.64
CA MET A 1 39.20 -9.66 -4.29
C MET A 1 39.00 -10.97 -5.03
N ARG A 2 38.16 -11.86 -4.51
CA ARG A 2 37.66 -13.00 -5.28
C ARG A 2 36.46 -12.49 -6.08
N GLY A 3 36.42 -12.75 -7.38
CA GLY A 3 35.36 -12.26 -8.26
C GLY A 3 34.05 -13.01 -8.02
N ASP A 4 32.92 -12.36 -8.29
CA ASP A 4 31.58 -12.88 -8.05
C ASP A 4 31.34 -14.28 -8.65
N GLU A 5 32.03 -14.63 -9.73
CA GLU A 5 31.98 -15.97 -10.35
C GLU A 5 32.52 -17.09 -9.44
N GLU A 6 33.53 -16.81 -8.61
CA GLU A 6 34.09 -17.80 -7.68
C GLU A 6 33.14 -18.01 -6.48
N LEU A 7 32.45 -16.94 -6.04
CA LEU A 7 31.43 -17.02 -5.00
C LEU A 7 30.20 -17.80 -5.50
N GLU A 8 29.76 -17.54 -6.72
CA GLU A 8 28.62 -18.23 -7.33
C GLU A 8 28.93 -19.72 -7.57
N ALA A 9 30.16 -20.05 -7.97
CA ALA A 9 30.62 -21.44 -8.10
C ALA A 9 30.65 -22.18 -6.76
N VAL A 10 31.08 -21.52 -5.68
CA VAL A 10 31.09 -22.11 -4.33
C VAL A 10 29.67 -22.30 -3.78
N LEU A 11 28.77 -21.36 -4.04
CA LEU A 11 27.36 -21.48 -3.64
C LEU A 11 26.65 -22.62 -4.38
N ARG A 12 26.84 -22.75 -5.70
CA ARG A 12 26.29 -23.88 -6.48
C ARG A 12 26.94 -25.23 -6.14
N GLY A 13 28.17 -25.23 -5.64
CA GLY A 13 28.87 -26.45 -5.21
C GLY A 13 28.45 -26.95 -3.83
N SER A 14 27.81 -26.08 -3.03
CA SER A 14 27.45 -26.37 -1.63
C SER A 14 25.98 -26.73 -1.44
N ASP A 15 25.17 -26.77 -2.51
CA ASP A 15 23.77 -27.17 -2.46
C ASP A 15 23.67 -28.69 -2.29
N PRO A 16 23.29 -29.19 -1.09
CA PRO A 16 23.24 -30.62 -0.82
C PRO A 16 22.08 -31.34 -1.52
N VAL A 17 21.20 -30.60 -2.20
CA VAL A 17 19.96 -31.14 -2.82
C VAL A 17 20.05 -31.09 -4.37
N ARG A 18 21.19 -30.67 -4.92
CA ARG A 18 21.40 -30.41 -6.35
C ARG A 18 20.97 -31.54 -7.29
N ASP A 19 21.14 -32.80 -6.85
CA ASP A 19 20.88 -33.97 -7.68
C ASP A 19 19.66 -34.79 -7.21
N GLU A 20 18.92 -34.31 -6.22
CA GLU A 20 17.67 -34.96 -5.80
C GLU A 20 16.48 -34.39 -6.58
N ALA A 21 15.77 -35.26 -7.28
CA ALA A 21 14.50 -34.90 -7.90
C ALA A 21 13.54 -34.44 -6.80
N LEU A 22 13.14 -33.16 -6.87
CA LEU A 22 12.20 -32.60 -5.90
C LEU A 22 10.91 -33.44 -5.92
N PRO A 23 10.38 -33.83 -4.75
CA PRO A 23 9.16 -34.60 -4.69
C PRO A 23 8.01 -33.79 -5.29
N ASP A 24 7.16 -34.47 -6.06
CA ASP A 24 5.97 -33.88 -6.67
C ASP A 24 5.14 -33.15 -5.58
N PRO A 25 4.92 -31.83 -5.72
CA PRO A 25 4.23 -31.03 -4.72
C PRO A 25 2.76 -31.46 -4.53
N GLU A 26 2.15 -32.09 -5.53
CA GLU A 26 0.78 -32.61 -5.45
C GLU A 26 0.73 -34.08 -5.00
N GLY A 27 1.90 -34.72 -4.89
CA GLY A 27 2.05 -36.10 -4.48
C GLY A 27 1.88 -36.34 -2.97
N PRO A 28 1.61 -37.59 -2.55
CA PRO A 28 1.39 -37.94 -1.16
C PRO A 28 2.59 -37.64 -0.24
N ASP A 29 3.81 -37.67 -0.78
CA ASP A 29 5.02 -37.32 -0.02
C ASP A 29 5.22 -35.80 0.09
N GLY A 30 4.84 -35.01 -0.92
CA GLY A 30 4.79 -33.55 -0.84
C GLY A 30 3.82 -33.07 0.24
N LEU A 31 2.63 -33.67 0.31
CA LEU A 31 1.64 -33.38 1.36
C LEU A 31 2.13 -33.74 2.78
N ARG A 32 2.91 -34.82 2.94
CA ARG A 32 3.51 -35.20 4.23
C ARG A 32 4.55 -34.18 4.69
N VAL A 33 5.39 -33.69 3.78
CA VAL A 33 6.38 -32.64 4.06
C VAL A 33 5.68 -31.34 4.48
N LEU A 34 4.64 -30.92 3.75
CA LEU A 34 3.84 -29.73 4.07
C LEU A 34 3.12 -29.84 5.42
N THR A 35 2.55 -31.01 5.72
CA THR A 35 1.86 -31.26 7.00
C THR A 35 2.84 -31.29 8.17
N GLY A 36 4.05 -31.83 7.96
CA GLY A 36 5.14 -31.80 8.93
C GLY A 36 5.65 -30.38 9.21
N ALA A 37 5.79 -29.56 8.17
CA ALA A 37 6.18 -28.15 8.28
C ALA A 37 5.15 -27.34 9.06
N ARG A 38 3.84 -27.47 8.75
CA ARG A 38 2.75 -26.80 9.50
C ARG A 38 2.73 -27.18 10.99
N ARG A 39 2.95 -28.46 11.31
CA ARG A 39 3.02 -28.92 12.71
C ARG A 39 4.24 -28.37 13.46
N ARG A 40 5.39 -28.17 12.80
CA ARG A 40 6.56 -27.53 13.43
C ARG A 40 6.38 -26.02 13.59
N ALA A 41 5.80 -25.35 12.60
CA ALA A 41 5.51 -23.91 12.68
C ALA A 41 4.59 -23.59 13.87
N GLY A 42 3.53 -24.37 14.08
CA GLY A 42 2.62 -24.22 15.22
C GLY A 42 3.26 -24.51 16.60
N ARG A 43 4.36 -25.28 16.65
CA ARG A 43 5.10 -25.58 17.90
C ARG A 43 6.26 -24.62 18.18
N SER A 44 6.64 -23.75 17.24
CA SER A 44 7.87 -22.93 17.35
C SER A 44 7.69 -21.55 17.98
N ARG A 45 6.47 -21.16 18.42
CA ARG A 45 6.20 -19.86 19.10
C ARG A 45 6.97 -19.62 20.41
N LEU A 46 7.82 -20.55 20.85
CA LEU A 46 8.71 -20.37 21.99
C LEU A 46 10.10 -20.92 21.66
N ARG A 47 10.91 -20.13 20.94
CA ARG A 47 12.34 -19.85 21.21
C ARG A 47 13.15 -19.59 19.92
N ARG A 48 13.92 -18.51 20.01
CA ARG A 48 15.11 -18.09 19.22
C ARG A 48 14.85 -17.20 18.01
N LEU A 49 15.09 -15.90 18.26
CA LEU A 49 15.73 -14.97 17.32
C LEU A 49 16.93 -15.67 16.66
N LEU A 50 16.88 -15.78 15.33
CA LEU A 50 17.98 -16.19 14.49
C LEU A 50 18.02 -15.21 13.34
N VAL A 51 19.01 -14.32 13.36
CA VAL A 51 19.33 -13.41 12.27
C VAL A 51 19.86 -14.28 11.13
N ILE A 52 19.16 -14.29 9.99
CA ILE A 52 19.63 -14.95 8.76
C ILE A 52 20.03 -13.84 7.78
N PRO A 53 21.26 -13.84 7.24
CA PRO A 53 21.68 -12.89 6.23
C PRO A 53 21.06 -13.25 4.86
N SER A 54 20.78 -12.21 4.10
CA SER A 54 20.13 -12.19 2.78
C SER A 54 20.71 -13.19 1.77
N ALA A 55 19.86 -14.02 1.17
CA ALA A 55 20.11 -14.67 -0.11
C ALA A 55 18.77 -14.99 -0.81
N VAL A 56 18.69 -14.62 -2.08
CA VAL A 56 17.50 -14.63 -2.97
C VAL A 56 17.06 -16.05 -3.34
N ALA A 57 15.75 -16.32 -3.36
CA ALA A 57 15.07 -17.21 -4.32
C ALA A 57 13.55 -17.17 -4.10
N VAL A 58 12.78 -16.59 -5.02
CA VAL A 58 11.31 -16.82 -5.08
C VAL A 58 11.03 -17.72 -6.26
N THR A 59 10.95 -19.02 -5.99
CA THR A 59 10.32 -20.01 -6.86
C THR A 59 8.80 -19.90 -6.71
N MET A 60 8.11 -19.69 -7.83
CA MET A 60 6.65 -19.68 -7.90
C MET A 60 6.08 -21.05 -7.52
N GLY A 61 5.12 -21.08 -6.60
CA GLY A 61 4.37 -22.29 -6.27
C GLY A 61 3.59 -22.18 -4.96
N ALA A 62 2.29 -21.90 -5.08
CA ALA A 62 1.27 -21.85 -4.02
C ALA A 62 1.47 -20.77 -2.94
N ALA A 63 1.02 -19.54 -3.24
CA ALA A 63 0.95 -18.46 -2.26
C ALA A 63 -0.20 -18.70 -1.27
N THR A 64 0.10 -19.32 -0.13
CA THR A 64 -0.36 -18.73 1.13
C THR A 64 0.08 -17.27 1.14
N ALA A 65 -0.84 -16.35 1.49
CA ALA A 65 -0.55 -14.95 1.76
C ALA A 65 0.44 -14.81 2.93
N GLY A 66 1.71 -15.12 2.67
CA GLY A 66 2.85 -14.62 3.41
C GLY A 66 3.27 -13.37 2.67
N VAL A 67 2.98 -12.22 3.25
CA VAL A 67 3.37 -10.91 2.75
C VAL A 67 4.89 -10.91 2.62
N VAL A 68 5.39 -11.14 1.41
CA VAL A 68 6.76 -10.77 1.06
C VAL A 68 6.71 -9.27 0.88
N LEU A 69 7.01 -8.55 1.96
CA LEU A 69 7.29 -7.13 1.91
C LEU A 69 8.34 -6.93 0.82
N ALA A 70 8.00 -6.16 -0.22
CA ALA A 70 8.92 -5.76 -1.26
C ALA A 70 10.00 -4.86 -0.64
N THR A 71 11.02 -5.49 -0.04
CA THR A 71 12.28 -4.82 0.25
C THR A 71 13.08 -4.75 -1.05
N GLY A 72 12.73 -3.77 -1.88
CA GLY A 72 13.43 -3.42 -3.11
C GLY A 72 12.53 -2.67 -4.09
N GLY A 73 12.81 -1.38 -4.32
CA GLY A 73 12.28 -0.57 -5.42
C GLY A 73 10.79 -0.20 -5.40
N GLY A 74 9.90 -1.06 -4.89
CA GLY A 74 8.43 -0.88 -4.92
C GLY A 74 7.81 -0.60 -3.55
N ALA A 75 8.49 0.18 -2.70
CA ALA A 75 7.89 0.64 -1.45
C ALA A 75 6.83 1.69 -1.80
N VAL A 76 5.59 1.50 -1.33
CA VAL A 76 4.56 2.53 -1.45
C VAL A 76 4.97 3.72 -0.59
N VAL A 77 5.22 4.85 -1.25
CA VAL A 77 5.63 6.11 -0.61
C VAL A 77 4.41 6.86 -0.07
N ASP A 78 3.25 6.66 -0.69
CA ASP A 78 1.97 7.24 -0.31
C ASP A 78 0.87 6.20 -0.49
N SER A 79 0.34 5.67 0.62
CA SER A 79 -0.76 4.70 0.62
C SER A 79 -2.14 5.36 0.66
N THR A 80 -2.18 6.69 0.57
CA THR A 80 -3.41 7.47 0.69
C THR A 80 -4.01 7.85 -0.66
N LEU A 81 -3.19 7.83 -1.72
CA LEU A 81 -3.57 8.20 -3.07
C LEU A 81 -3.40 7.02 -4.02
N VAL A 82 -4.41 6.80 -4.87
CA VAL A 82 -4.34 5.81 -5.94
C VAL A 82 -4.65 6.46 -7.28
N ARG A 83 -3.95 6.02 -8.32
CA ARG A 83 -4.20 6.40 -9.71
C ARG A 83 -4.96 5.29 -10.43
N CYS A 84 -6.17 5.57 -10.88
CA CYS A 84 -7.01 4.64 -11.62
C CYS A 84 -6.86 4.90 -13.13
N MET A 85 -6.31 3.96 -13.87
CA MET A 85 -6.11 4.07 -15.32
C MET A 85 -7.37 3.61 -16.07
N ALA A 86 -7.86 4.44 -16.99
CA ALA A 86 -8.92 4.01 -17.89
C ALA A 86 -8.37 3.04 -18.96
N PRO A 87 -9.19 2.11 -19.48
CA PRO A 87 -8.83 1.33 -20.66
C PRO A 87 -8.53 2.25 -21.85
N GLU A 88 -7.60 1.86 -22.74
CA GLU A 88 -7.16 2.67 -23.90
C GLU A 88 -8.30 3.13 -24.82
N SER A 89 -9.45 2.44 -24.81
CA SER A 89 -10.64 2.76 -25.59
C SER A 89 -11.69 3.60 -24.83
N GLY A 90 -11.49 3.85 -23.54
CA GLY A 90 -12.51 4.34 -22.60
C GLY A 90 -12.54 5.85 -22.36
N TYR A 91 -11.47 6.59 -22.68
CA TYR A 91 -11.44 8.04 -22.43
C TYR A 91 -10.65 8.86 -23.46
N ARG A 92 -11.22 10.02 -23.82
CA ARG A 92 -10.63 11.07 -24.66
C ARG A 92 -11.05 12.44 -24.14
N ILE A 93 -10.82 12.69 -22.87
CA ILE A 93 -10.77 14.06 -22.34
C ILE A 93 -9.57 14.09 -21.41
N VAL A 94 -8.50 14.71 -21.89
CA VAL A 94 -7.49 15.26 -21.00
C VAL A 94 -7.54 16.79 -21.21
N PRO A 95 -7.49 17.62 -20.17
CA PRO A 95 -6.91 18.96 -20.29
C PRO A 95 -5.56 18.89 -21.04
N GLU A 96 -5.21 19.89 -21.84
CA GLU A 96 -4.14 19.84 -22.86
C GLU A 96 -2.71 19.44 -22.37
N ASP A 97 -2.50 19.22 -21.07
CA ASP A 97 -1.18 19.13 -20.43
C ASP A 97 -0.79 17.76 -19.84
N ASP A 98 -1.66 16.72 -19.82
CA ASP A 98 -1.28 15.38 -19.29
C ASP A 98 -1.65 14.19 -20.22
N PRO A 99 -0.71 13.56 -20.92
CA PRO A 99 -1.04 12.62 -22.00
C PRO A 99 -1.69 11.29 -21.57
N LEU A 100 -1.87 11.00 -20.28
CA LEU A 100 -2.35 9.71 -19.79
C LEU A 100 -3.79 9.78 -19.24
N PRO A 101 -4.70 8.85 -19.61
CA PRO A 101 -6.09 8.85 -19.16
C PRO A 101 -6.21 8.22 -17.77
N TYR A 102 -5.94 8.99 -16.72
CA TYR A 102 -6.05 8.54 -15.34
C TYR A 102 -6.88 9.48 -14.47
N MET A 103 -7.41 8.91 -13.38
CA MET A 103 -8.06 9.65 -12.30
C MET A 103 -7.33 9.37 -11.00
N ASN A 104 -7.08 10.41 -10.21
CA ASN A 104 -6.60 10.22 -8.85
C ASN A 104 -7.81 10.13 -7.91
N THR A 105 -7.76 9.23 -6.94
CA THR A 105 -8.76 9.13 -5.88
C THR A 105 -8.08 8.81 -4.56
N GLU A 106 -8.74 9.20 -3.47
CA GLU A 106 -8.30 8.82 -2.15
C GLU A 106 -8.54 7.33 -1.92
N PHE A 107 -7.67 6.74 -1.11
CA PHE A 107 -7.71 5.35 -0.71
C PHE A 107 -7.41 5.22 0.79
N ASN A 108 -8.17 4.37 1.47
CA ASN A 108 -7.94 3.97 2.84
C ASN A 108 -7.82 2.44 2.94
N ALA A 109 -6.60 1.96 3.14
CA ALA A 109 -6.30 0.52 3.20
C ALA A 109 -7.03 -0.25 4.30
N ALA A 110 -7.60 0.42 5.31
CA ALA A 110 -8.35 -0.23 6.39
C ALA A 110 -9.78 -0.61 5.99
N THR A 111 -10.39 0.11 5.04
CA THR A 111 -11.80 -0.09 4.67
C THR A 111 -12.01 -0.39 3.20
N ASP A 112 -11.11 0.08 2.35
CA ASP A 112 -11.37 0.16 0.92
C ASP A 112 -10.78 -1.04 0.17
N ASP A 113 -11.47 -1.45 -0.88
CA ASP A 113 -10.94 -2.34 -1.91
C ASP A 113 -10.47 -1.51 -3.12
N LEU A 114 -9.19 -1.63 -3.49
CA LEU A 114 -8.61 -0.84 -4.58
C LEU A 114 -9.33 -1.04 -5.92
N ALA A 115 -9.77 -2.27 -6.21
CA ALA A 115 -10.43 -2.56 -7.47
C ALA A 115 -11.83 -1.94 -7.49
N GLU A 116 -12.56 -2.01 -6.38
CA GLU A 116 -13.88 -1.39 -6.22
C GLU A 116 -13.79 0.14 -6.30
N VAL A 117 -12.88 0.77 -5.56
CA VAL A 117 -12.66 2.22 -5.58
C VAL A 117 -12.36 2.69 -7.00
N CYS A 118 -11.40 2.06 -7.68
CA CYS A 118 -11.05 2.51 -9.03
C CYS A 118 -12.15 2.25 -10.06
N ARG A 119 -12.91 1.16 -9.95
CA ARG A 119 -14.07 0.93 -10.81
C ARG A 119 -15.12 2.02 -10.61
N TRP A 120 -15.43 2.35 -9.37
CA TRP A 120 -16.39 3.40 -9.04
C TRP A 120 -15.95 4.77 -9.56
N THR A 121 -14.70 5.18 -9.29
CA THR A 121 -14.14 6.44 -9.77
C THR A 121 -14.19 6.55 -11.30
N LEU A 122 -13.82 5.49 -12.01
CA LEU A 122 -13.84 5.49 -13.48
C LEU A 122 -15.26 5.49 -14.05
N ILE A 123 -16.23 4.87 -13.36
CA ILE A 123 -17.66 4.92 -13.70
C ILE A 123 -18.22 6.33 -13.51
N GLU A 124 -17.97 6.97 -12.36
CA GLU A 124 -18.41 8.35 -12.09
C GLU A 124 -17.81 9.34 -13.09
N ALA A 125 -16.56 9.12 -13.49
CA ALA A 125 -15.93 9.89 -14.54
C ALA A 125 -16.58 9.67 -15.92
N GLY A 126 -17.45 8.67 -16.12
CA GLY A 126 -18.13 8.43 -17.39
C GLY A 126 -17.34 7.58 -18.38
N SER A 127 -16.43 6.73 -17.90
CA SER A 127 -15.61 5.82 -18.73
C SER A 127 -16.40 4.62 -19.31
N GLY A 128 -17.73 4.61 -19.12
CA GLY A 128 -18.65 3.59 -19.62
C GLY A 128 -18.66 2.32 -18.77
N ASP A 129 -19.74 2.14 -18.00
CA ASP A 129 -19.97 1.02 -17.08
C ASP A 129 -19.67 -0.36 -17.68
N SER A 130 -19.95 -0.57 -18.97
CA SER A 130 -19.83 -1.88 -19.61
C SER A 130 -18.39 -2.30 -19.91
N LEU A 131 -17.45 -1.37 -20.07
CA LEU A 131 -16.04 -1.73 -20.36
C LEU A 131 -15.27 -2.08 -19.09
N LEU A 132 -15.69 -1.54 -17.94
CA LEU A 132 -14.98 -1.69 -16.67
C LEU A 132 -15.46 -2.89 -15.84
N ALA A 133 -16.73 -3.28 -15.97
CA ALA A 133 -17.31 -4.35 -15.18
C ALA A 133 -16.60 -5.70 -15.41
N ASP A 134 -16.25 -6.01 -16.66
CA ASP A 134 -15.68 -7.30 -17.04
C ASP A 134 -14.15 -7.28 -17.19
N THR A 135 -13.54 -6.09 -17.15
CA THR A 135 -12.09 -5.96 -17.27
C THR A 135 -11.44 -6.24 -15.91
N PRO A 136 -10.53 -7.23 -15.80
CA PRO A 136 -9.71 -7.40 -14.61
C PRO A 136 -8.91 -6.12 -14.37
N VAL A 137 -8.71 -5.75 -13.12
CA VAL A 137 -7.82 -4.66 -12.75
C VAL A 137 -6.71 -5.19 -11.87
N THR A 138 -5.51 -4.67 -12.06
CA THR A 138 -4.32 -5.07 -11.32
C THR A 138 -3.68 -3.83 -10.70
N PRO A 139 -3.52 -3.78 -9.36
CA PRO A 139 -2.79 -2.71 -8.71
C PRO A 139 -1.28 -2.94 -8.87
N CYS A 140 -0.59 -1.89 -9.30
CA CYS A 140 0.85 -1.82 -9.52
C CYS A 140 1.43 -0.66 -8.69
N VAL A 141 2.75 -0.62 -8.55
CA VAL A 141 3.51 0.46 -7.90
C VAL A 141 4.55 0.95 -8.89
N ASP A 142 4.51 2.25 -9.20
CA ASP A 142 5.49 2.88 -10.09
C ASP A 142 6.83 3.16 -9.37
N ASP A 143 7.79 3.73 -10.11
CA ASP A 143 9.11 4.07 -9.60
C ASP A 143 9.09 5.21 -8.55
N ALA A 144 8.02 6.01 -8.53
CA ALA A 144 7.76 7.02 -7.50
C ALA A 144 7.13 6.45 -6.23
N GLY A 145 6.73 5.17 -6.24
CA GLY A 145 6.07 4.52 -5.11
C GLY A 145 4.58 4.86 -5.00
N LEU A 146 3.94 5.29 -6.08
CA LEU A 146 2.49 5.52 -6.15
C LEU A 146 1.77 4.24 -6.58
N ILE A 147 0.60 3.99 -5.98
CA ILE A 147 -0.25 2.88 -6.41
C ILE A 147 -1.00 3.27 -7.69
N ILE A 148 -0.81 2.49 -8.75
CA ILE A 148 -1.50 2.63 -10.04
C ILE A 148 -2.33 1.38 -10.31
N VAL A 149 -3.65 1.53 -10.44
CA VAL A 149 -4.55 0.44 -10.80
C VAL A 149 -4.75 0.44 -12.31
N ARG A 150 -4.29 -0.63 -12.96
CA ARG A 150 -4.32 -0.79 -14.42
C ARG A 150 -5.39 -1.80 -14.85
N PRO A 151 -6.08 -1.56 -15.97
CA PRO A 151 -6.89 -2.59 -16.61
C PRO A 151 -5.96 -3.66 -17.20
N GLY A 152 -6.28 -4.92 -16.94
CA GLY A 152 -5.48 -6.08 -17.33
C GLY A 152 -5.23 -7.07 -16.18
N GLY A 153 -4.67 -8.21 -16.54
CA GLY A 153 -4.21 -9.21 -15.57
C GLY A 153 -2.85 -8.85 -14.97
N THR A 154 -2.32 -9.73 -14.12
CA THR A 154 -1.07 -9.50 -13.34
C THR A 154 0.19 -9.21 -14.17
N GLY A 155 0.19 -9.55 -15.47
CA GLY A 155 1.29 -9.23 -16.38
C GLY A 155 1.43 -7.74 -16.69
N VAL A 156 0.37 -6.95 -16.50
CA VAL A 156 0.33 -5.54 -16.92
C VAL A 156 1.35 -4.67 -16.17
N CYS A 157 1.66 -4.97 -14.90
CA CYS A 157 2.68 -4.21 -14.18
C CYS A 157 4.05 -4.37 -14.84
N ALA A 158 4.43 -5.61 -15.20
CA ALA A 158 5.71 -5.88 -15.85
C ALA A 158 5.81 -5.25 -17.25
N GLU A 159 4.70 -5.14 -17.98
CA GLU A 159 4.63 -4.47 -19.28
C GLU A 159 4.89 -2.95 -19.17
N ASN A 160 4.68 -2.37 -18.00
CA ASN A 160 4.85 -0.95 -17.72
C ASN A 160 6.08 -0.65 -16.85
N ASP A 161 6.99 -1.62 -16.67
CA ASP A 161 8.15 -1.52 -15.77
C ASP A 161 7.77 -1.20 -14.30
N GLU A 162 6.58 -1.63 -13.86
CA GLU A 162 6.04 -1.43 -12.52
C GLU A 162 6.08 -2.71 -11.67
N VAL A 163 6.01 -2.56 -10.35
CA VAL A 163 5.98 -3.68 -9.41
C VAL A 163 4.54 -4.02 -9.04
N LEU A 164 4.22 -5.30 -8.90
CA LEU A 164 2.89 -5.71 -8.42
C LEU A 164 2.66 -5.20 -6.99
N TYR A 165 1.53 -4.52 -6.75
CA TYR A 165 1.13 -4.13 -5.41
C TYR A 165 0.61 -5.34 -4.63
N VAL A 166 1.21 -5.61 -3.47
CA VAL A 166 0.91 -6.78 -2.63
C VAL A 166 0.23 -6.42 -1.30
N GLY A 167 -0.16 -5.17 -1.12
CA GLY A 167 -0.74 -4.64 0.10
C GLY A 167 0.16 -3.62 0.82
N VAL A 168 -0.39 -3.04 1.89
CA VAL A 168 0.30 -2.08 2.75
C VAL A 168 1.16 -2.78 3.80
N THR A 169 2.14 -2.05 4.34
CA THR A 169 2.87 -2.48 5.55
C THR A 169 1.97 -2.43 6.79
N GLU A 170 2.37 -3.08 7.89
CA GLU A 170 1.63 -2.98 9.16
C GLU A 170 1.57 -1.54 9.69
N GLU A 171 2.60 -0.72 9.46
CA GLU A 171 2.60 0.69 9.88
C GLU A 171 1.58 1.50 9.06
N GLN A 172 1.54 1.29 7.75
CA GLN A 172 0.57 1.92 6.85
C GLN A 172 -0.87 1.48 7.16
N GLN A 173 -1.07 0.21 7.50
CA GLN A 173 -2.38 -0.28 7.97
C GLN A 173 -2.83 0.47 9.24
N ARG A 174 -1.95 0.61 10.24
CA ARG A 174 -2.25 1.36 11.47
C ARG A 174 -2.49 2.85 11.19
N LEU A 175 -1.77 3.44 10.25
CA LEU A 175 -2.03 4.80 9.78
C LEU A 175 -3.40 4.94 9.12
N ALA A 176 -3.80 3.98 8.29
CA ALA A 176 -5.10 3.98 7.64
C ALA A 176 -6.26 3.93 8.66
N GLU A 177 -6.12 3.10 9.70
CA GLU A 177 -7.05 3.05 10.84
C GLU A 177 -7.04 4.34 11.65
N PHE A 178 -5.87 4.90 11.93
CA PHE A 178 -5.72 6.19 12.59
C PHE A 178 -6.46 7.31 11.83
N ARG A 179 -6.35 7.34 10.49
CA ARG A 179 -7.04 8.34 9.64
C ARG A 179 -8.55 8.27 9.81
N LEU A 180 -9.12 7.06 9.86
CA LEU A 180 -10.55 6.87 10.09
C LEU A 180 -10.97 7.34 11.48
N ALA A 181 -10.20 7.01 12.52
CA ALA A 181 -10.51 7.42 13.89
C ALA A 181 -10.38 8.94 14.08
N LEU A 182 -9.40 9.57 13.42
CA LEU A 182 -9.23 11.01 13.43
C LEU A 182 -10.41 11.70 12.72
N ASP A 183 -10.77 11.22 11.53
CA ASP A 183 -11.90 11.75 10.78
C ASP A 183 -13.23 11.56 11.52
N GLU A 184 -13.48 10.41 12.14
CA GLU A 184 -14.65 10.20 13.00
C GLU A 184 -14.73 11.19 14.16
N THR A 185 -13.58 11.63 14.69
CA THR A 185 -13.50 12.59 15.79
C THR A 185 -14.02 13.97 15.41
N TYR A 186 -13.77 14.44 14.18
CA TYR A 186 -14.15 15.79 13.75
C TYR A 186 -15.22 15.87 12.65
N ARG A 187 -15.55 14.78 11.94
CA ARG A 187 -16.52 14.77 10.82
C ARG A 187 -17.91 15.29 11.22
N ASN A 188 -18.29 15.14 12.49
CA ASN A 188 -19.58 15.60 13.01
C ASN A 188 -19.51 16.94 13.76
N VAL A 189 -18.36 17.61 13.72
CA VAL A 189 -18.15 18.90 14.38
C VAL A 189 -17.94 19.95 13.31
N GLU A 190 -18.83 20.93 13.26
CA GLU A 190 -18.81 22.04 12.30
C GLU A 190 -17.49 22.83 12.33
N CYS A 191 -16.88 22.94 13.52
CA CYS A 191 -15.56 23.52 13.72
C CYS A 191 -14.82 22.73 14.81
N PHE A 192 -13.82 21.94 14.42
CA PHE A 192 -12.95 21.28 15.38
C PHE A 192 -11.76 22.18 15.73
N PRO A 193 -11.55 22.57 17.02
CA PRO A 193 -10.56 23.58 17.36
C PRO A 193 -9.10 23.16 17.06
N MET A 194 -8.34 24.01 16.37
CA MET A 194 -6.90 23.84 16.10
C MET A 194 -6.10 23.66 17.39
N ALA A 195 -6.50 24.33 18.49
CA ALA A 195 -5.84 24.21 19.78
C ALA A 195 -6.02 22.83 20.44
N GLU A 196 -7.11 22.12 20.11
CA GLU A 196 -7.42 20.78 20.66
C GLU A 196 -6.82 19.66 19.81
N PHE A 197 -6.51 19.93 18.54
CA PHE A 197 -6.02 18.94 17.58
C PHE A 197 -4.77 18.17 18.04
N PRO A 198 -3.71 18.80 18.57
CA PRO A 198 -2.54 18.05 19.02
C PRO A 198 -2.88 17.00 20.08
N ALA A 199 -3.75 17.32 21.04
CA ALA A 199 -4.11 16.39 22.12
C ALA A 199 -4.90 15.17 21.59
N VAL A 200 -5.79 15.38 20.63
CA VAL A 200 -6.53 14.28 19.97
C VAL A 200 -5.57 13.40 19.18
N VAL A 201 -4.67 13.99 18.39
CA VAL A 201 -3.69 13.24 17.60
C VAL A 201 -2.71 12.48 18.50
N ASP A 202 -2.23 13.08 19.60
CA ASP A 202 -1.37 12.41 20.59
C ASP A 202 -2.01 11.14 21.13
N ARG A 203 -3.29 11.23 21.52
CA ARG A 203 -4.05 10.08 22.01
C ARG A 203 -4.17 8.99 20.94
N LEU A 204 -4.66 9.35 19.75
CA LEU A 204 -4.88 8.38 18.67
C LEU A 204 -3.57 7.75 18.18
N ARG A 205 -2.46 8.50 18.12
CA ARG A 205 -1.14 7.94 17.78
C ARG A 205 -0.69 6.89 18.79
N ALA A 206 -0.96 7.10 20.08
CA ALA A 206 -0.66 6.11 21.10
C ALA A 206 -1.54 4.85 20.97
N GLU A 207 -2.83 5.01 20.64
CA GLU A 207 -3.77 3.90 20.46
C GLU A 207 -3.42 3.02 19.24
N HIS A 208 -2.87 3.61 18.18
CA HIS A 208 -2.50 2.91 16.94
C HIS A 208 -0.98 2.63 16.82
N ASP A 209 -0.20 2.68 17.90
CA ASP A 209 1.25 2.43 17.89
C ASP A 209 2.05 3.29 16.87
N LEU A 210 1.63 4.53 16.63
CA LEU A 210 2.25 5.51 15.71
C LEU A 210 3.13 6.53 16.45
N SER A 211 3.74 6.12 17.57
CA SER A 211 4.57 7.01 18.41
C SER A 211 5.79 7.64 17.70
N GLY A 212 6.21 7.09 16.55
CA GLY A 212 7.29 7.63 15.72
C GLY A 212 6.87 8.75 14.77
N TRP A 213 5.58 9.08 14.72
CA TRP A 213 5.04 10.16 13.88
C TRP A 213 5.13 11.51 14.58
N THR A 214 5.23 12.61 13.84
CA THR A 214 5.20 13.99 14.34
C THR A 214 3.90 14.69 13.96
N VAL A 215 3.55 15.74 14.69
CA VAL A 215 2.38 16.58 14.42
C VAL A 215 2.83 18.02 14.26
N ARG A 216 2.37 18.66 13.20
CA ARG A 216 2.64 20.06 12.89
C ARG A 216 1.31 20.78 12.64
N LEU A 217 1.12 21.90 13.33
CA LEU A 217 0.08 22.86 12.98
C LEU A 217 0.70 23.86 12.02
N SER A 218 0.10 24.04 10.84
CA SER A 218 0.55 25.04 9.88
C SER A 218 0.20 26.44 10.36
N ASP A 219 1.13 27.38 10.18
CA ASP A 219 0.95 28.81 10.40
C ASP A 219 0.63 29.57 9.10
N GLU A 220 0.58 28.87 7.96
CA GLU A 220 0.34 29.46 6.63
C GLU A 220 -1.08 29.99 6.46
N THR A 221 -2.06 29.34 7.11
CA THR A 221 -3.47 29.73 7.08
C THR A 221 -3.92 30.02 8.51
N PRO A 222 -4.19 31.28 8.87
CA PRO A 222 -4.72 31.60 10.18
C PRO A 222 -6.18 31.14 10.28
N GLY A 223 -6.56 30.60 11.44
CA GLY A 223 -7.93 30.19 11.74
C GLY A 223 -7.98 29.33 13.00
N ASP A 224 -9.18 29.20 13.56
CA ASP A 224 -9.40 28.48 14.82
C ASP A 224 -9.90 27.04 14.61
N CYS A 225 -10.39 26.71 13.42
CA CYS A 225 -10.96 25.39 13.09
C CYS A 225 -10.00 24.61 12.19
N VAL A 226 -9.83 23.30 12.42
CA VAL A 226 -9.12 22.42 11.49
C VAL A 226 -9.90 22.35 10.18
N GLY A 227 -9.24 22.68 9.06
CA GLY A 227 -9.83 22.62 7.72
C GLY A 227 -9.32 21.44 6.89
N HIS A 228 -8.02 21.13 7.01
CA HIS A 228 -7.39 20.06 6.24
C HIS A 228 -6.28 19.38 7.05
N VAL A 229 -6.12 18.07 6.84
CA VAL A 229 -5.04 17.26 7.45
C VAL A 229 -4.32 16.48 6.36
N LEU A 230 -3.00 16.64 6.27
CA LEU A 230 -2.14 15.91 5.35
C LEU A 230 -1.27 14.91 6.13
N PHE A 231 -1.14 13.71 5.55
CA PHE A 231 -0.29 12.63 6.05
C PHE A 231 0.89 12.45 5.11
N ARG A 232 2.11 12.56 5.61
CA ARG A 232 3.34 12.33 4.83
C ARG A 232 4.06 11.11 5.37
N GLU A 233 3.80 9.96 4.77
CA GLU A 233 4.29 8.66 5.26
C GLU A 233 5.81 8.55 5.27
N ALA A 234 6.47 9.04 4.21
CA ALA A 234 7.94 9.04 4.12
C ALA A 234 8.61 9.87 5.24
N GLU A 235 7.97 10.94 5.68
CA GLU A 235 8.44 11.85 6.72
C GLU A 235 7.91 11.48 8.11
N ARG A 236 6.89 10.61 8.17
CA ARG A 236 6.08 10.31 9.36
C ARG A 236 5.52 11.59 9.99
N GLU A 237 5.02 12.51 9.17
CA GLU A 237 4.48 13.80 9.60
C GLU A 237 2.96 13.89 9.35
N ILE A 238 2.23 14.41 10.34
CA ILE A 238 0.83 14.81 10.25
C ILE A 238 0.79 16.34 10.30
N THR A 239 0.40 16.99 9.20
CA THR A 239 0.22 18.45 9.18
C THR A 239 -1.27 18.79 9.17
N ALA A 240 -1.71 19.70 10.03
CA ALA A 240 -3.05 20.29 9.96
C ALA A 240 -2.98 21.77 9.57
N TRP A 241 -3.89 22.21 8.71
CA TRP A 241 -4.12 23.62 8.37
C TRP A 241 -5.47 24.05 8.94
N ALA A 242 -5.53 25.31 9.36
CA ALA A 242 -6.80 25.90 9.73
C ALA A 242 -7.67 26.15 8.49
N MET A 243 -8.99 26.13 8.68
CA MET A 243 -9.96 26.63 7.72
C MET A 243 -9.88 28.16 7.70
N ASP A 244 -9.76 28.76 6.51
CA ASP A 244 -9.83 30.21 6.40
C ASP A 244 -11.28 30.71 6.63
N GLU A 245 -11.44 31.95 7.10
CA GLU A 245 -12.77 32.52 7.44
C GLU A 245 -13.74 32.49 6.25
N ARG A 246 -13.25 32.61 5.01
CA ARG A 246 -14.08 32.63 3.80
C ARG A 246 -14.60 31.24 3.46
N MET A 247 -13.77 30.21 3.65
CA MET A 247 -14.14 28.81 3.52
C MET A 247 -15.13 28.41 4.63
N LEU A 248 -14.95 28.93 5.84
CA LEU A 248 -15.91 28.74 6.93
C LEU A 248 -17.27 29.35 6.57
N GLU A 249 -17.32 30.60 6.08
CA GLU A 249 -18.56 31.24 5.63
C GLU A 249 -19.28 30.46 4.52
N GLU A 250 -18.55 29.83 3.60
CA GLU A 250 -19.11 28.97 2.54
C GLU A 250 -19.68 27.64 3.06
N VAL A 251 -19.12 27.10 4.15
CA VAL A 251 -19.59 25.84 4.75
C VAL A 251 -20.79 26.06 5.68
N LEU A 252 -20.85 27.21 6.37
CA LEU A 252 -21.88 27.50 7.38
C LEU A 252 -23.09 28.30 6.86
N GLY A 253 -23.00 28.91 5.67
CA GLY A 253 -24.02 29.79 5.08
C GLY A 253 -24.99 29.09 4.13
#